data_AF-A0A084Y060-F1
#
_entry.id   AF-A0A084Y060-F1
#
_cell.length_a   1.000
_cell.length_b   1.000
_cell.length_c   1.000
_cell.angle_alpha   90.00
_cell.angle_beta   90.00
_cell.angle_gamma   90.00
#
_symmetry.space_group_name_H-M   'P 1'
#
loop_
_entity.id
_entity.type
_entity.pdbx_description
1 polymer ?
#
loop_
_entity_poly.entity_id
_entity_poly.type
_entity_poly.pdbx_seq_one_letter_code
_entity_poly.pdbx_strand_id
1 'polypeptide(L)'
;MNASPTHLIPDRAQTLVVLRLLRQRRPMLMLKGDDDGYGSRWLLDGQQVQPVIAKYLMDAGFIADTGATELGARKLALTESGTQLLENGLLWWKSLGFLQRLRIMILG
;
A
#
# COMPACT_ATOMS: atom_id res chain seq x y z
N MET A 1 -11.25 -16.10 21.01
CA MET A 1 -11.86 -15.41 19.86
C MET A 1 -11.21 -14.03 19.79
N ASN A 2 -10.14 -13.90 19.00
CA ASN A 2 -9.40 -12.64 18.94
C ASN A 2 -9.98 -11.81 17.80
N ALA A 3 -10.71 -10.74 18.16
CA ALA A 3 -11.19 -9.77 17.21
C ALA A 3 -9.98 -9.15 16.49
N SER A 4 -9.84 -9.41 15.18
CA SER A 4 -8.90 -8.69 14.34
C SER A 4 -9.21 -7.20 14.48
N PRO A 5 -8.23 -6.34 14.84
CA PRO A 5 -8.47 -4.91 14.87
C PRO A 5 -8.90 -4.49 13.47
N THR A 6 -10.12 -3.96 13.34
CA THR A 6 -10.62 -3.34 12.12
C THR A 6 -9.83 -2.06 11.89
N HIS A 7 -8.54 -2.17 11.54
CA HIS A 7 -7.76 -1.05 11.06
C HIS A 7 -8.47 -0.57 9.80
N LEU A 8 -9.14 0.57 9.90
CA LEU A 8 -9.76 1.24 8.78
C LEU A 8 -8.69 1.40 7.70
N ILE A 9 -8.94 0.84 6.51
CA ILE A 9 -8.04 1.00 5.36
C ILE A 9 -7.87 2.51 5.13
N PRO A 10 -6.64 3.06 5.27
CA PRO A 10 -6.39 4.49 5.05
C PRO A 10 -6.56 4.80 3.57
N ASP A 11 -7.26 5.89 3.23
CA ASP A 11 -7.55 6.33 1.85
C ASP A 11 -7.76 5.14 0.90
N ARG A 12 -8.99 4.63 0.87
CA ARG A 12 -9.28 3.35 0.19
C ARG A 12 -8.97 3.41 -1.30
N ALA A 13 -9.17 4.57 -1.92
CA ALA A 13 -8.82 4.79 -3.30
C ALA A 13 -7.31 4.73 -3.52
N GLN A 14 -6.53 5.48 -2.74
CA GLN A 14 -5.09 5.51 -2.91
C GLN A 14 -4.44 4.18 -2.53
N THR A 15 -4.90 3.51 -1.47
CA THR A 15 -4.44 2.16 -1.11
C THR A 15 -4.68 1.18 -2.25
N LEU A 16 -5.86 1.23 -2.90
CA LEU A 16 -6.15 0.40 -4.06
C LEU A 16 -5.23 0.71 -5.26
N VAL A 17 -4.90 1.98 -5.49
CA VAL A 17 -3.93 2.38 -6.52
C VAL A 17 -2.54 1.82 -6.23
N VAL A 18 -2.06 1.93 -5.00
CA VAL A 18 -0.76 1.37 -4.57
C VAL A 18 -0.70 -0.13 -4.79
N LEU A 19 -1.72 -0.88 -4.35
CA LEU A 19 -1.80 -2.32 -4.55
C LEU A 19 -1.81 -2.70 -6.04
N ARG A 20 -2.54 -1.95 -6.87
CA ARG A 20 -2.57 -2.17 -8.33
C ARG A 20 -1.20 -1.98 -8.97
N LEU A 21 -0.45 -0.97 -8.56
CA LEU A 21 0.89 -0.70 -9.07
C LEU A 21 1.89 -1.80 -8.65
N LEU A 22 1.83 -2.23 -7.39
CA LEU A 22 2.63 -3.36 -6.90
C LEU A 22 2.39 -4.65 -7.70
N ARG A 23 1.13 -4.97 -8.04
CA ARG A 23 0.79 -6.14 -8.86
C ARG A 23 1.44 -6.12 -10.25
N GLN A 24 1.75 -4.94 -10.79
CA GLN A 24 2.43 -4.79 -12.09
C GLN A 24 3.93 -5.10 -12.03
N ARG A 25 4.38 -5.86 -11.01
CA ARG A 25 5.79 -6.19 -10.73
C ARG A 25 6.68 -4.97 -10.49
N ARG A 26 6.08 -3.90 -9.97
CA ARG A 26 6.79 -2.69 -9.59
C ARG A 26 7.04 -2.75 -8.08
N PRO A 27 8.27 -3.07 -7.61
CA PRO A 27 8.52 -3.18 -6.18
C PRO A 27 8.38 -1.80 -5.52
N MET A 28 7.76 -1.75 -4.35
CA MET A 28 7.85 -0.56 -3.50
C MET A 28 9.20 -0.56 -2.82
N LEU A 29 9.92 0.55 -2.88
CA LEU A 29 11.19 0.72 -2.20
C LEU A 29 10.97 1.41 -0.87
N MET A 30 11.47 0.81 0.21
CA MET A 30 11.58 1.44 1.50
C MET A 30 13.00 1.93 1.70
N LEU A 31 13.15 3.25 1.68
CA LEU A 31 14.36 3.95 2.09
C LEU A 31 14.27 4.11 3.61
N LYS A 32 15.11 3.38 4.34
CA LYS A 32 15.26 3.60 5.78
C LYS A 32 15.89 4.97 5.96
N GLY A 33 15.16 5.88 6.59
CA GLY A 33 15.73 7.13 7.08
C GLY A 33 16.48 6.80 8.35
N ASP A 34 17.78 6.61 8.24
CA ASP A 34 18.69 6.71 9.38
C ASP A 34 19.35 8.09 9.34
N ASP A 35 19.40 8.73 10.52
CA ASP A 35 20.17 9.93 10.87
C ASP A 35 19.80 11.30 10.25
N ASP A 36 18.91 11.39 9.27
CA ASP A 36 18.56 12.69 8.64
C ASP A 36 17.34 13.41 9.26
N GLY A 37 16.63 12.75 10.18
CA GLY A 37 15.44 13.30 10.84
C GLY A 37 14.14 13.26 10.02
N TYR A 38 14.16 12.71 8.80
CA TYR A 38 12.99 12.68 7.91
C TYR A 38 12.18 11.37 7.96
N GLY A 39 12.65 10.36 8.70
CA GLY A 39 12.00 9.07 8.86
C GLY A 39 12.03 8.20 7.59
N SER A 40 11.49 6.99 7.70
CA SER A 40 11.43 6.06 6.56
C SER A 40 10.53 6.60 5.45
N ARG A 41 10.97 6.46 4.19
CA ARG A 41 10.22 6.84 3.00
C ARG A 41 9.92 5.62 2.16
N TRP A 42 8.71 5.59 1.60
CA TRP A 42 8.29 4.54 0.69
C TRP A 42 8.09 5.14 -0.69
N LEU A 43 8.70 4.52 -1.69
CA LEU A 43 8.66 4.94 -3.07
C LEU A 43 8.04 3.83 -3.91
N LEU A 44 7.19 4.18 -4.85
CA LEU A 44 6.67 3.29 -5.88
C LEU A 44 6.78 4.03 -7.21
N ASP A 45 7.54 3.50 -8.16
CA ASP A 45 7.90 4.20 -9.40
C ASP A 45 8.52 5.59 -9.20
N GLY A 46 9.33 5.73 -8.14
CA GLY A 46 9.94 7.03 -7.79
C GLY A 46 8.97 8.05 -7.21
N GLN A 47 7.68 7.73 -7.08
CA GLN A 47 6.69 8.55 -6.39
C GLN A 47 6.59 8.15 -4.93
N GLN A 48 6.48 9.13 -4.03
CA GLN A 48 6.35 8.87 -2.60
C GLN A 48 4.94 8.35 -2.28
N VAL A 49 4.90 7.19 -1.61
CA VAL A 49 3.69 6.63 -1.03
C VAL A 49 3.49 7.22 0.35
N GLN A 50 2.24 7.56 0.69
CA GLN A 50 1.93 8.08 2.02
C GLN A 50 2.38 7.08 3.10
N PRO A 51 3.12 7.54 4.14
CA PRO A 51 3.62 6.67 5.19
C PRO A 51 2.53 5.85 5.88
N VAL A 52 1.33 6.41 6.07
CA VAL A 52 0.20 5.71 6.70
C VAL A 52 -0.27 4.51 5.88
N ILE A 53 -0.30 4.62 4.55
CA ILE A 53 -0.69 3.52 3.65
C ILE A 53 0.40 2.44 3.66
N ALA A 54 1.67 2.84 3.52
CA ALA A 54 2.78 1.89 3.48
C ALA A 54 2.91 1.11 4.80
N LYS A 55 2.82 1.79 5.94
CA LYS A 55 2.80 1.15 7.27
C LYS A 55 1.61 0.23 7.44
N TYR A 56 0.40 0.68 7.09
CA TYR A 56 -0.80 -0.18 7.13
C TYR A 56 -0.59 -1.47 6.34
N LEU A 57 -0.09 -1.38 5.09
CA LEU A 57 0.15 -2.54 4.24
C LEU A 57 1.23 -3.47 4.81
N MET A 58 2.27 -2.91 5.41
CA MET A 58 3.39 -3.67 5.99
C MET A 58 3.01 -4.33 7.31
N ASP A 59 2.43 -3.58 8.24
CA ASP A 59 2.05 -4.04 9.58
C ASP A 59 0.94 -5.10 9.51
N ALA A 60 0.03 -4.99 8.53
CA ALA A 60 -1.00 -5.99 8.26
C ALA A 60 -0.52 -7.17 7.40
N GLY A 61 0.75 -7.17 6.95
CA GLY A 61 1.34 -8.26 6.17
C GLY A 61 0.83 -8.37 4.73
N PHE A 62 0.25 -7.32 4.16
CA PHE A 62 -0.17 -7.25 2.76
C PHE A 62 1.02 -7.01 1.80
N ILE A 63 2.11 -6.44 2.32
CA ILE A 63 3.40 -6.36 1.64
C ILE A 63 4.49 -6.93 2.53
N ALA A 64 5.49 -7.55 1.92
CA ALA A 64 6.63 -8.13 2.61
C ALA A 64 7.94 -7.73 1.97
N ASP A 65 8.99 -7.69 2.78
CA ASP A 65 10.36 -7.46 2.36
C ASP A 65 10.89 -8.66 1.56
N THR A 66 11.43 -8.36 0.38
CA THR A 66 11.97 -9.33 -0.59
C THR A 66 13.46 -9.18 -0.82
N GLY A 67 14.13 -8.34 -0.03
CA GLY A 67 15.57 -8.12 -0.08
C GLY A 67 15.94 -6.65 -0.35
N ALA A 68 17.25 -6.38 -0.43
CA ALA A 68 17.76 -5.04 -0.71
C ALA A 68 18.00 -4.81 -2.21
N THR A 69 17.96 -3.55 -2.64
CA THR A 69 18.60 -3.09 -3.88
C THR A 69 20.11 -3.00 -3.68
N GLU A 70 20.85 -2.84 -4.78
CA GLU A 70 22.29 -2.57 -4.77
C GLU A 70 22.66 -1.30 -3.98
N LEU A 71 21.71 -0.37 -3.86
CA LEU A 71 21.85 0.88 -3.11
C LEU A 71 21.32 0.78 -1.67
N GLY A 72 21.05 -0.42 -1.17
CA GLY A 72 20.64 -0.65 0.22
C GLY A 72 19.15 -0.38 0.55
N ALA A 73 18.34 0.06 -0.42
CA ALA A 73 16.90 0.23 -0.24
C ALA A 73 16.20 -1.14 -0.10
N ARG A 74 15.22 -1.27 0.80
CA ARG A 74 14.49 -2.54 0.93
C ARG A 74 13.37 -2.62 -0.11
N LYS A 75 13.25 -3.74 -0.81
CA LYS A 75 12.19 -4.01 -1.79
C LYS A 75 11.02 -4.67 -1.09
N LEU A 76 9.86 -4.06 -1.18
CA LEU A 76 8.60 -4.58 -0.69
C LEU A 76 7.75 -5.06 -1.86
N ALA A 77 7.22 -6.27 -1.76
CA ALA A 77 6.36 -6.89 -2.76
C ALA A 77 5.03 -7.32 -2.15
N LEU A 78 4.02 -7.50 -3.01
CA LEU A 78 2.71 -7.99 -2.62
C LEU A 78 2.81 -9.41 -2.06
N THR A 79 2.15 -9.66 -0.94
CA THR A 79 1.97 -11.02 -0.41
C THR A 79 0.71 -11.66 -1.01
N GLU A 80 0.45 -12.93 -0.69
CA GLU A 80 -0.80 -13.58 -1.05
C GLU A 80 -2.03 -12.89 -0.42
N SER A 81 -1.95 -12.53 0.87
CA SER A 81 -3.01 -11.77 1.54
C SER A 81 -3.19 -10.37 0.92
N GLY A 82 -2.11 -9.72 0.50
CA GLY A 82 -2.18 -8.45 -0.24
C GLY A 82 -2.84 -8.59 -1.61
N THR A 83 -2.64 -9.74 -2.27
CA THR A 83 -3.31 -10.08 -3.53
C THR A 83 -4.83 -10.20 -3.32
N GLN A 84 -5.25 -10.91 -2.28
CA GLN A 84 -6.68 -11.05 -1.94
C GLN A 84 -7.31 -9.68 -1.59
N LEU A 85 -6.60 -8.84 -0.82
CA LEU A 85 -7.06 -7.48 -0.51
C LEU A 85 -7.28 -6.65 -1.79
N LEU A 86 -6.34 -6.74 -2.74
CA LEU A 86 -6.46 -6.06 -4.03
C LEU A 86 -7.67 -6.56 -4.84
N GLU A 87 -7.87 -7.87 -4.93
CA GLU A 87 -8.99 -8.45 -5.66
C GLU A 87 -10.34 -8.02 -5.08
N ASN A 88 -10.49 -8.11 -3.75
CA ASN A 88 -11.67 -7.62 -3.04
C ASN A 88 -11.88 -6.12 -3.25
N GLY A 89 -10.80 -5.33 -3.21
CA GLY A 89 -10.83 -3.89 -3.48
C GLY A 89 -11.24 -3.56 -4.91
N LEU A 90 -10.82 -4.35 -5.91
CA LEU A 90 -11.24 -4.18 -7.30
C LEU A 90 -12.72 -4.54 -7.50
N LEU A 91 -13.22 -5.58 -6.83
CA LEU A 91 -14.64 -5.93 -6.83
C LEU A 91 -15.49 -4.83 -6.20
N TRP A 92 -15.08 -4.34 -5.03
CA TRP A 92 -15.70 -3.19 -4.38
C TRP A 92 -15.70 -1.96 -5.28
N TRP A 93 -14.56 -1.60 -5.89
CA TRP A 93 -14.51 -0.45 -6.79
C TRP A 93 -15.46 -0.59 -7.98
N LYS A 94 -15.55 -1.81 -8.54
CA LYS A 94 -16.47 -2.14 -9.63
C LYS A 94 -17.94 -2.04 -9.20
N SER A 95 -18.28 -2.40 -7.97
CA SER A 95 -19.66 -2.31 -7.46
C SER A 95 -20.13 -0.88 -7.17
N LEU A 96 -19.23 0.10 -7.09
CA LEU A 96 -19.59 1.49 -6.86
C LEU A 96 -20.16 2.16 -8.12
N GLY A 97 -21.22 2.95 -7.92
CA GLY A 97 -21.74 3.86 -8.93
C GLY A 97 -20.82 5.07 -9.17
N PHE A 98 -21.07 5.82 -10.26
CA PHE A 98 -20.24 6.96 -10.67
C PHE A 98 -20.07 8.02 -9.57
N LEU A 99 -21.17 8.45 -8.93
CA LEU A 99 -21.14 9.45 -7.86
C LEU A 99 -20.40 8.97 -6.60
N GLN A 100 -20.49 7.68 -6.29
CA GLN A 100 -19.79 7.10 -5.13
C GLN A 100 -18.28 7.07 -5.37
N ARG A 101 -17.84 6.69 -6.57
CA ARG A 101 -16.42 6.75 -6.95
C ARG A 101 -15.86 8.17 -6.87
N LEU A 102 -16.61 9.15 -7.36
CA LEU A 102 -16.21 10.56 -7.30
C LEU A 102 -16.06 11.04 -5.85
N ARG A 103 -17.03 10.71 -4.99
CA ARG A 103 -16.99 11.07 -3.55
C ARG A 103 -15.76 10.48 -2.85
N ILE A 104 -15.45 9.20 -3.10
CA ILE A 104 -14.30 8.53 -2.48
C ILE A 104 -12.98 9.13 -2.99
N MET A 105 -12.88 9.46 -4.28
CA MET A 105 -11.67 10.08 -4.83
C MET A 105 -11.37 11.44 -4.19
N ILE A 106 -12.40 12.19 -3.77
CA ILE A 106 -12.26 13.51 -3.15
C ILE A 106 -12.01 13.42 -1.63
N LEU A 107 -12.63 12.44 -0.95
CA LEU A 107 -12.64 12.37 0.52
C LEU A 107 -11.69 11.30 1.12
N GLY A 108 -11.15 10.39 0.30
CA GLY A 108 -10.37 9.22 0.74
C GLY A 108 -11.23 8.02 1.12
#